data_AF-A0A2E1MKD3-F1
#
_entry.id   AF-A0A2E1MKD3-F1
#
_cell.length_a   1.000
_cell.length_b   1.000
_cell.length_c   1.000
_cell.angle_alpha   90.00
_cell.angle_beta   90.00
_cell.angle_gamma   90.00
#
_symmetry.space_group_name_H-M   'P 1'
#
loop_
_entity.id
_entity.type
_entity.pdbx_description
1 polymer ?
#
loop_
_entity_poly.entity_id
_entity_poly.type
_entity_poly.pdbx_seq_one_letter_code
_entity_poly.pdbx_strand_id
1 'polypeptide(L)'
;MVRRESNVLIWEHCTDLLTKYVKNCFKHGFLPHPPLELPDFPAQYPKSVSILSSQVLGLFSADKAGFNYKLSEIIEILEPSYVKRHVDPTIEREKWALNNIDEISRRIIILQINDWFNSALDEYSPDTDRWYFGISILIGMCYESSKICKDYCFNFIISISMARPPNFKPKSNPTGPHHIAWDSSKEYIESEDYIPHPSGILAVNTILDYMSLSNSASKNILPYWIHSLSTFPSLTEHLDLFSRIESILENVTGELAESLINATVQLMPDYPSQSKNILTTIDSNSNSSIRRSLASVIPKIYSHDPHLTLSILDLLLTDVDQETCVIATSALGFIIRFNPEEYYLRAPIVIQHGNQKALQMLVNNSLMEYLNQDITDKINILPDLWINSNESTRSKLVSYIVEQGKLDLPSYIKTATEIFDEDQNSFLELYRWVGMRDNILQAKLSEINAKI
;
A
#
# COMPACT_ATOMS: atom_id res chain seq x y z
N MET A 1 -40.54 -14.17 -25.99
CA MET A 1 -39.50 -14.61 -25.05
C MET A 1 -39.84 -14.07 -23.68
N VAL A 2 -40.12 -14.93 -22.71
CA VAL A 2 -40.39 -14.52 -21.32
C VAL A 2 -39.10 -13.93 -20.76
N ARG A 3 -39.10 -12.64 -20.36
CA ARG A 3 -37.95 -12.02 -19.67
C ARG A 3 -37.68 -12.83 -18.41
N ARG A 4 -36.49 -13.43 -18.30
CA ARG A 4 -36.03 -14.00 -17.03
C ARG A 4 -35.70 -12.83 -16.11
N GLU A 5 -36.30 -12.81 -14.94
CA GLU A 5 -36.03 -11.81 -13.90
C GLU A 5 -34.55 -11.86 -13.50
N SER A 6 -33.91 -10.70 -13.34
CA SER A 6 -32.49 -10.60 -12.98
C SER A 6 -32.15 -11.38 -11.71
N ASN A 7 -33.08 -11.42 -10.75
CA ASN A 7 -32.91 -12.11 -9.48
C ASN A 7 -32.69 -13.61 -9.65
N VAL A 8 -33.40 -14.25 -10.59
CA VAL A 8 -33.26 -15.69 -10.88
C VAL A 8 -31.89 -15.98 -11.46
N LEU A 9 -31.41 -15.13 -12.38
CA LEU A 9 -30.08 -15.29 -13.00
C LEU A 9 -28.94 -15.04 -12.01
N ILE A 10 -29.10 -14.06 -11.11
CA ILE A 10 -28.12 -13.81 -10.03
C ILE A 10 -28.07 -15.00 -9.07
N TRP A 11 -29.23 -15.58 -8.73
CA TRP A 11 -29.31 -16.78 -7.91
C TRP A 11 -28.61 -17.97 -8.57
N GLU A 12 -28.92 -18.26 -9.85
CA GLU A 12 -28.27 -19.32 -10.62
C GLU A 12 -26.74 -19.11 -10.63
N HIS A 13 -26.28 -17.89 -10.90
CA HIS A 13 -24.86 -17.57 -10.89
C HIS A 13 -24.22 -17.73 -9.51
N CYS A 14 -24.92 -17.38 -8.42
CA CYS A 14 -24.47 -17.69 -7.06
C CYS A 14 -24.28 -19.20 -6.88
N THR A 15 -25.26 -20.03 -7.27
CA THR A 15 -25.14 -21.49 -7.11
C THR A 15 -23.96 -22.09 -7.90
N ASP A 16 -23.69 -21.57 -9.09
CA ASP A 16 -22.53 -21.98 -9.89
C ASP A 16 -21.21 -21.59 -9.21
N LEU A 17 -21.13 -20.36 -8.70
CA LEU A 17 -19.96 -19.88 -7.96
C LEU A 17 -19.72 -20.67 -6.68
N LEU A 18 -20.75 -20.94 -5.87
CA LEU A 18 -20.64 -21.75 -4.65
C LEU A 18 -20.04 -23.13 -4.97
N THR A 19 -20.56 -23.79 -6.01
CA THR A 19 -20.06 -25.09 -6.48
C THR A 19 -18.60 -25.01 -6.93
N LYS A 20 -18.26 -23.98 -7.70
CA LYS A 20 -16.90 -23.72 -8.20
C LYS A 20 -15.93 -23.52 -7.04
N TYR A 21 -16.28 -22.72 -6.03
CA TYR A 21 -15.41 -22.43 -4.90
C TYR A 21 -15.16 -23.64 -4.01
N VAL A 22 -16.22 -24.39 -3.67
CA VAL A 22 -16.09 -25.62 -2.88
C VAL A 22 -15.23 -26.66 -3.60
N LYS A 23 -15.33 -26.77 -4.92
CA LYS A 23 -14.43 -27.65 -5.69
C LYS A 23 -12.98 -27.16 -5.67
N ASN A 24 -12.78 -25.86 -5.81
CA ASN A 24 -11.45 -25.27 -5.91
C ASN A 24 -10.68 -25.31 -4.59
N CYS A 25 -11.34 -25.26 -3.43
CA CYS A 25 -10.64 -25.12 -2.14
C CYS A 25 -9.72 -26.31 -1.81
N PHE A 26 -10.05 -27.51 -2.28
CA PHE A 26 -9.26 -28.74 -2.07
C PHE A 26 -8.04 -28.87 -2.99
N LYS A 27 -7.69 -27.86 -3.79
CA LYS A 27 -6.54 -27.91 -4.71
C LYS A 27 -5.21 -28.15 -4.01
N HIS A 28 -4.99 -27.53 -2.86
CA HIS A 28 -3.69 -27.52 -2.17
C HIS A 28 -3.68 -28.23 -0.82
N GLY A 29 -4.82 -28.79 -0.37
CA GLY A 29 -4.84 -29.62 0.83
C GLY A 29 -6.18 -29.69 1.53
N PHE A 30 -6.11 -29.88 2.84
CA PHE A 30 -7.24 -30.01 3.74
C PHE A 30 -7.80 -28.65 4.16
N LEU A 31 -9.11 -28.57 4.37
CA LEU A 31 -9.72 -27.45 5.09
C LEU A 31 -9.20 -27.39 6.54
N PRO A 32 -8.94 -26.19 7.08
CA PRO A 32 -8.53 -26.04 8.46
C PRO A 32 -9.67 -26.40 9.42
N HIS A 33 -9.32 -26.87 10.61
CA HIS A 33 -10.27 -27.16 11.67
C HIS A 33 -10.88 -25.87 12.25
N PRO A 34 -12.13 -25.93 12.74
CA PRO A 34 -12.76 -24.77 13.36
C PRO A 34 -11.98 -24.35 14.61
N PRO A 35 -11.86 -23.04 14.87
CA PRO A 35 -11.17 -22.58 16.06
C PRO A 35 -11.98 -22.83 17.33
N LEU A 36 -13.31 -22.85 17.24
CA LEU A 36 -14.23 -23.12 18.34
C LEU A 36 -14.98 -24.42 18.09
N GLU A 37 -15.05 -25.27 19.11
CA GLU A 37 -15.83 -26.50 19.09
C GLU A 37 -16.39 -26.80 20.49
N LEU A 38 -17.51 -27.53 20.53
CA LEU A 38 -18.07 -28.02 21.78
C LEU A 38 -17.45 -29.39 22.11
N PRO A 39 -16.94 -29.63 23.33
CA PRO A 39 -16.32 -30.90 23.70
C PRO A 39 -17.22 -32.12 23.46
N ASP A 40 -18.53 -31.97 23.67
CA ASP A 40 -19.52 -33.05 23.50
C ASP A 40 -19.93 -33.26 22.02
N PHE A 41 -19.64 -32.30 21.14
CA PHE A 41 -19.98 -32.32 19.72
C PHE A 41 -18.77 -31.90 18.88
N PRO A 42 -17.75 -32.78 18.76
CA PRO A 42 -16.53 -32.46 18.03
C PRO A 42 -16.82 -32.21 16.55
N ALA A 43 -16.00 -31.36 15.94
CA ALA A 43 -16.16 -31.00 14.53
C ALA A 43 -16.07 -32.23 13.61
N GLN A 44 -17.10 -32.45 12.79
CA GLN A 44 -17.08 -33.53 11.80
C GLN A 44 -16.47 -33.05 10.49
N TYR A 45 -15.29 -33.54 10.16
CA TYR A 45 -14.64 -33.19 8.91
C TYR A 45 -15.48 -33.62 7.69
N PRO A 46 -15.58 -32.80 6.62
CA PRO A 46 -16.35 -33.14 5.44
C PRO A 46 -15.89 -34.45 4.78
N LYS A 47 -16.82 -35.40 4.62
CA LYS A 47 -16.53 -36.75 4.08
C LYS A 47 -16.11 -36.76 2.62
N SER A 48 -16.62 -35.81 1.83
CA SER A 48 -16.24 -35.63 0.42
C SER A 48 -16.64 -34.25 -0.08
N VAL A 49 -15.95 -33.79 -1.13
CA VAL A 49 -16.24 -32.52 -1.82
C VAL A 49 -17.67 -32.48 -2.36
N SER A 50 -18.17 -33.61 -2.88
CA SER A 50 -19.54 -33.71 -3.39
C SER A 50 -20.60 -33.54 -2.30
N ILE A 51 -20.37 -34.14 -1.12
CA ILE A 51 -21.28 -34.01 0.02
C ILE A 51 -21.26 -32.56 0.50
N LEU A 52 -20.07 -31.99 0.71
CA LEU A 52 -19.93 -30.59 1.15
C LEU A 52 -20.62 -29.62 0.18
N SER A 53 -20.39 -29.79 -1.13
CA SER A 53 -21.04 -28.99 -2.17
C SER A 53 -22.56 -29.12 -2.13
N SER A 54 -23.08 -30.33 -1.91
CA SER A 54 -24.53 -30.56 -1.81
C SER A 54 -25.14 -29.91 -0.56
N GLN A 55 -24.43 -29.94 0.57
CA GLN A 55 -24.87 -29.30 1.82
C GLN A 55 -24.88 -27.79 1.71
N VAL A 56 -23.79 -27.20 1.17
CA VAL A 56 -23.68 -25.76 0.88
C VAL A 56 -24.82 -25.29 -0.02
N LEU A 57 -25.05 -25.98 -1.14
CA LEU A 57 -26.12 -25.63 -2.06
C LEU A 57 -27.51 -25.85 -1.45
N GLY A 58 -27.69 -26.92 -0.67
CA GLY A 58 -28.95 -27.22 0.00
C GLY A 58 -29.33 -26.14 1.00
N LEU A 59 -28.39 -25.71 1.85
CA LEU A 59 -28.59 -24.66 2.83
C LEU A 59 -28.84 -23.30 2.15
N PHE A 60 -28.01 -22.94 1.17
CA PHE A 60 -28.21 -21.72 0.40
C PHE A 60 -29.58 -21.72 -0.31
N SER A 61 -29.99 -22.87 -0.85
CA SER A 61 -31.24 -22.98 -1.58
C SER A 61 -32.50 -22.94 -0.71
N ALA A 62 -32.37 -23.39 0.54
CA ALA A 62 -33.44 -23.31 1.51
C ALA A 62 -33.70 -21.86 1.96
N ASP A 63 -32.66 -21.02 2.01
CA ASP A 63 -32.73 -19.63 2.49
C ASP A 63 -33.05 -18.60 1.39
N LYS A 64 -34.20 -18.76 0.73
CA LYS A 64 -34.65 -17.79 -0.28
C LYS A 64 -34.87 -16.39 0.27
N ALA A 65 -35.35 -16.29 1.52
CA ALA A 65 -35.60 -15.01 2.16
C ALA A 65 -34.29 -14.27 2.45
N GLY A 66 -33.29 -14.95 3.01
CA GLY A 66 -31.97 -14.38 3.27
C GLY A 66 -31.25 -13.96 1.99
N PHE A 67 -31.38 -14.71 0.89
CA PHE A 67 -30.88 -14.24 -0.40
C PHE A 67 -31.54 -12.94 -0.87
N ASN A 68 -32.86 -12.85 -0.83
CA ASN A 68 -33.57 -11.65 -1.28
C ASN A 68 -33.19 -10.43 -0.44
N TYR A 69 -32.98 -10.62 0.86
CA TYR A 69 -32.47 -9.58 1.76
C TYR A 69 -31.07 -9.12 1.34
N LYS A 70 -30.12 -10.05 1.20
CA LYS A 70 -28.74 -9.76 0.76
C LYS A 70 -28.69 -9.10 -0.62
N LEU A 71 -29.52 -9.56 -1.55
CA LEU A 71 -29.62 -8.96 -2.88
C LEU A 71 -30.10 -7.51 -2.80
N SER A 72 -31.10 -7.24 -1.96
CA SER A 72 -31.61 -5.87 -1.75
C SER A 72 -30.54 -4.96 -1.15
N GLU A 73 -29.80 -5.45 -0.14
CA GLU A 73 -28.69 -4.75 0.48
C GLU A 73 -27.58 -4.40 -0.53
N ILE A 74 -27.17 -5.36 -1.35
CA ILE A 74 -26.13 -5.14 -2.37
C ILE A 74 -26.59 -4.17 -3.45
N ILE A 75 -27.84 -4.26 -3.89
CA ILE A 75 -28.41 -3.32 -4.86
C ILE A 75 -28.41 -1.91 -4.26
N GLU A 76 -28.83 -1.72 -3.01
CA GLU A 76 -28.88 -0.40 -2.38
C GLU A 76 -27.50 0.29 -2.37
N ILE A 77 -26.46 -0.48 -2.07
CA ILE A 77 -25.06 -0.04 -1.99
C ILE A 77 -24.47 0.26 -3.38
N LEU A 78 -24.68 -0.64 -4.36
CA LEU A 78 -24.01 -0.56 -5.66
C LEU A 78 -24.79 0.23 -6.71
N GLU A 79 -26.11 0.41 -6.55
CA GLU A 79 -26.96 1.02 -7.56
C GLU A 79 -26.54 2.48 -7.87
N PRO A 80 -26.12 2.77 -9.11
CA PRO A 80 -25.67 4.10 -9.48
C PRO A 80 -26.80 5.14 -9.47
N SER A 81 -26.42 6.40 -9.23
CA SER A 81 -27.36 7.54 -9.21
C SER A 81 -28.18 7.69 -10.50
N TYR A 82 -27.64 7.31 -11.67
CA TYR A 82 -28.37 7.41 -12.95
C TYR A 82 -29.53 6.41 -13.04
N VAL A 83 -29.41 5.24 -12.40
CA VAL A 83 -30.49 4.23 -12.33
C VAL A 83 -31.60 4.74 -11.40
N LYS A 84 -31.22 5.24 -10.22
CA LYS A 84 -32.15 5.79 -9.22
C LYS A 84 -32.98 6.97 -9.76
N ARG A 85 -32.39 7.79 -10.64
CA ARG A 85 -33.01 9.00 -11.21
C ARG A 85 -33.67 8.76 -12.57
N HIS A 86 -33.71 7.52 -13.05
CA HIS A 86 -34.31 7.21 -14.34
C HIS A 86 -35.85 7.38 -14.31
N VAL A 87 -36.47 7.57 -15.47
CA VAL A 87 -37.93 7.73 -15.62
C VAL A 87 -38.66 6.46 -15.19
N ASP A 88 -38.08 5.30 -15.49
CA ASP A 88 -38.47 4.00 -14.95
C ASP A 88 -37.26 3.36 -14.24
N PRO A 89 -37.11 3.57 -12.93
CA PRO A 89 -36.01 3.00 -12.16
C PRO A 89 -36.05 1.48 -12.10
N THR A 90 -37.23 0.86 -12.22
CA THR A 90 -37.36 -0.60 -12.06
C THR A 90 -36.76 -1.34 -13.26
N ILE A 91 -37.10 -0.91 -14.48
CA ILE A 91 -36.57 -1.51 -15.71
C ILE A 91 -35.06 -1.26 -15.84
N GLU A 92 -34.58 -0.06 -15.53
CA GLU A 92 -33.15 0.23 -15.61
C GLU A 92 -32.35 -0.51 -14.52
N ARG A 93 -32.92 -0.70 -13.33
CA ARG A 93 -32.29 -1.54 -12.30
C ARG A 93 -32.16 -2.98 -12.76
N GLU A 94 -33.18 -3.56 -13.39
CA GLU A 94 -33.09 -4.91 -13.96
C GLU A 94 -31.96 -5.01 -14.99
N LYS A 95 -31.87 -4.06 -15.93
CA LYS A 95 -30.80 -4.03 -16.94
C LYS A 95 -29.42 -3.89 -16.31
N TRP A 96 -29.28 -2.96 -15.36
CA TRP A 96 -28.03 -2.75 -14.65
C TRP A 96 -27.63 -4.00 -13.86
N ALA A 97 -28.56 -4.62 -13.13
CA ALA A 97 -28.30 -5.84 -12.38
C ALA A 97 -27.85 -6.99 -13.29
N LEU A 98 -28.46 -7.14 -14.47
CA LEU A 98 -28.05 -8.13 -15.47
C LEU A 98 -26.62 -7.90 -15.99
N ASN A 99 -26.21 -6.63 -16.16
CA ASN A 99 -24.86 -6.30 -16.59
C ASN A 99 -23.81 -6.47 -15.48
N ASN A 100 -24.23 -6.56 -14.21
CA ASN A 100 -23.34 -6.64 -13.05
C ASN A 100 -23.54 -7.93 -12.25
N ILE A 101 -24.05 -9.00 -12.88
CA ILE A 101 -24.33 -10.29 -12.22
C ILE A 101 -23.11 -10.81 -11.47
N ASP A 102 -21.91 -10.79 -12.09
CA ASP A 102 -20.70 -11.34 -11.45
C ASP A 102 -20.33 -10.61 -10.15
N GLU A 103 -20.34 -9.27 -10.18
CA GLU A 103 -20.03 -8.45 -9.00
C GLU A 103 -21.09 -8.64 -7.91
N ILE A 104 -22.38 -8.55 -8.27
CA ILE A 104 -23.49 -8.72 -7.31
C ILE A 104 -23.46 -10.11 -6.69
N SER A 105 -23.33 -11.18 -7.48
CA SER A 105 -23.28 -12.55 -6.96
C SER A 105 -22.12 -12.77 -5.99
N ARG A 106 -20.92 -12.27 -6.30
CA ARG A 106 -19.76 -12.40 -5.40
C ARG A 106 -19.97 -11.65 -4.09
N ARG A 107 -20.59 -10.47 -4.14
CA ARG A 107 -20.89 -9.67 -2.94
C ARG A 107 -21.95 -10.36 -2.07
N ILE A 108 -22.96 -11.00 -2.68
CA ILE A 108 -23.94 -11.84 -1.97
C ILE A 108 -23.24 -13.03 -1.30
N ILE A 109 -22.33 -13.72 -2.01
CA ILE A 109 -21.57 -14.84 -1.43
C ILE A 109 -20.72 -14.38 -0.24
N ILE A 110 -20.12 -13.19 -0.29
CA ILE A 110 -19.38 -12.63 0.86
C ILE A 110 -20.29 -12.39 2.06
N LEU A 111 -21.50 -11.85 1.85
CA LEU A 111 -22.48 -11.73 2.93
C LEU A 111 -22.91 -13.10 3.46
N GLN A 112 -23.01 -14.11 2.60
CA GLN A 112 -23.31 -15.48 3.01
C GLN A 112 -22.19 -16.10 3.86
N ILE A 113 -20.92 -15.89 3.49
CA ILE A 113 -19.75 -16.29 4.28
C ILE A 113 -19.78 -15.59 5.64
N ASN A 114 -20.14 -14.30 5.68
CA ASN A 114 -20.27 -13.54 6.92
C ASN A 114 -21.29 -14.19 7.86
N ASP A 115 -22.50 -14.53 7.39
CA ASP A 115 -23.52 -15.21 8.19
C ASP A 115 -23.04 -16.55 8.74
N TRP A 116 -22.34 -17.34 7.91
CA TRP A 116 -21.80 -18.62 8.34
C TRP A 116 -20.68 -18.47 9.36
N PHE A 117 -19.76 -17.50 9.19
CA PHE A 117 -18.74 -17.23 10.20
C PHE A 117 -19.31 -16.62 11.49
N ASN A 118 -20.38 -15.81 11.42
CA ASN A 118 -21.06 -15.34 12.63
C ASN A 118 -21.61 -16.51 13.47
N SER A 119 -22.08 -17.58 12.82
CA SER A 119 -22.57 -18.77 13.51
C SER A 119 -21.44 -19.71 13.93
N ALA A 120 -20.42 -19.85 13.10
CA ALA A 120 -19.30 -20.75 13.34
C ALA A 120 -18.36 -20.26 14.44
N LEU A 121 -18.22 -18.93 14.58
CA LEU A 121 -17.35 -18.28 15.55
C LEU A 121 -18.15 -17.72 16.75
N ASP A 122 -19.36 -18.23 16.99
CA ASP A 122 -20.11 -17.95 18.22
C ASP A 122 -19.44 -18.67 19.40
N GLU A 123 -19.05 -17.91 20.42
CA GLU A 123 -18.38 -18.42 21.62
C GLU A 123 -19.27 -19.38 22.42
N TYR A 124 -20.58 -19.18 22.39
CA TYR A 124 -21.52 -19.97 23.19
C TYR A 124 -22.06 -21.20 22.46
N SER A 125 -22.17 -21.12 21.13
CA SER A 125 -22.78 -22.17 20.32
C SER A 125 -22.14 -22.24 18.92
N PRO A 126 -20.86 -22.65 18.83
CA PRO A 126 -20.14 -22.68 17.55
C PRO A 126 -20.73 -23.73 16.60
N ASP A 127 -21.08 -23.31 15.38
CA ASP A 127 -21.55 -24.19 14.32
C ASP A 127 -20.38 -24.65 13.42
N THR A 128 -19.89 -25.87 13.69
CA THR A 128 -18.74 -26.46 12.97
C THR A 128 -19.05 -26.85 11.53
N ASP A 129 -20.33 -27.07 11.16
CA ASP A 129 -20.70 -27.33 9.76
C ASP A 129 -20.64 -26.03 8.95
N ARG A 130 -21.19 -24.94 9.50
CA ARG A 130 -21.10 -23.60 8.89
C ARG A 130 -19.67 -23.09 8.79
N TRP A 131 -18.79 -23.50 9.70
CA TRP A 131 -17.35 -23.28 9.56
C TRP A 131 -16.84 -23.84 8.23
N TYR A 132 -17.06 -25.14 7.98
CA TYR A 132 -16.59 -25.79 6.76
C TYR A 132 -17.23 -25.21 5.49
N PHE A 133 -18.47 -24.73 5.57
CA PHE A 133 -19.12 -24.00 4.47
C PHE A 133 -18.42 -22.67 4.19
N GLY A 134 -18.23 -21.83 5.20
CA GLY A 134 -17.58 -20.52 5.05
C GLY A 134 -16.14 -20.62 4.56
N ILE A 135 -15.35 -21.50 5.20
CA ILE A 135 -13.91 -21.60 4.93
C ILE A 135 -13.61 -22.21 3.55
N SER A 136 -14.39 -23.19 3.12
CA SER A 136 -14.22 -23.79 1.80
C SER A 136 -14.49 -22.78 0.70
N ILE A 137 -15.51 -21.93 0.85
CA ILE A 137 -15.78 -20.88 -0.12
C ILE A 137 -14.71 -19.79 -0.08
N LEU A 138 -14.32 -19.33 1.12
CA LEU A 138 -13.30 -18.31 1.27
C LEU A 138 -12.00 -18.71 0.55
N ILE A 139 -11.49 -19.91 0.82
CA ILE A 139 -10.28 -20.43 0.14
C ILE A 139 -10.50 -20.51 -1.38
N GLY A 140 -11.66 -21.00 -1.82
CA GLY A 140 -12.01 -21.06 -3.23
C GLY A 140 -12.03 -19.68 -3.91
N MET A 141 -12.50 -18.64 -3.21
CA MET A 141 -12.49 -17.25 -3.66
C MET A 141 -11.06 -16.69 -3.73
N CYS A 142 -10.21 -16.99 -2.74
CA CYS A 142 -8.81 -16.58 -2.74
C CYS A 142 -8.08 -17.09 -3.98
N TYR A 143 -8.32 -18.35 -4.40
CA TYR A 143 -7.71 -18.90 -5.62
C TYR A 143 -8.18 -18.23 -6.91
N GLU A 144 -9.44 -17.81 -6.98
CA GLU A 144 -9.91 -17.03 -8.13
C GLU A 144 -9.24 -15.65 -8.19
N SER A 145 -8.79 -15.11 -7.06
CA SER A 145 -7.96 -13.91 -6.97
C SER A 145 -8.61 -12.64 -7.52
N SER A 146 -9.94 -12.52 -7.37
CA SER A 146 -10.69 -11.35 -7.84
C SER A 146 -10.43 -10.12 -6.94
N LYS A 147 -10.55 -8.92 -7.52
CA LYS A 147 -10.48 -7.66 -6.76
C LYS A 147 -11.50 -7.59 -5.63
N ILE A 148 -12.71 -8.14 -5.86
CA ILE A 148 -13.77 -8.21 -4.85
C ILE A 148 -13.33 -9.06 -3.64
N CYS A 149 -12.66 -10.20 -3.87
CA CYS A 149 -12.12 -11.00 -2.78
C CYS A 149 -11.04 -10.23 -2.01
N LYS A 150 -10.11 -9.59 -2.73
CA LYS A 150 -9.05 -8.76 -2.14
C LYS A 150 -9.63 -7.70 -1.18
N ASP A 151 -10.63 -6.95 -1.64
CA ASP A 151 -11.12 -5.75 -0.96
C ASP A 151 -12.09 -6.07 0.20
N TYR A 152 -12.81 -7.21 0.15
CA TYR A 152 -13.90 -7.49 1.10
C TYR A 152 -13.72 -8.74 1.97
N CYS A 153 -12.82 -9.66 1.63
CA CYS A 153 -12.63 -10.88 2.43
C CYS A 153 -11.56 -10.75 3.53
N PHE A 154 -10.78 -9.67 3.53
CA PHE A 154 -9.69 -9.47 4.50
C PHE A 154 -10.16 -9.57 5.96
N ASN A 155 -11.31 -8.96 6.29
CA ASN A 155 -11.83 -8.97 7.65
C ASN A 155 -12.06 -10.38 8.19
N PHE A 156 -12.41 -11.34 7.34
CA PHE A 156 -12.56 -12.73 7.77
C PHE A 156 -11.25 -13.34 8.27
N ILE A 157 -10.11 -12.93 7.72
CA ILE A 157 -8.80 -13.38 8.21
C ILE A 157 -8.59 -12.91 9.66
N ILE A 158 -8.93 -11.66 9.96
CA ILE A 158 -8.86 -11.13 11.33
C ILE A 158 -9.83 -11.88 12.24
N SER A 159 -11.08 -12.08 11.81
CA SER A 159 -12.11 -12.81 12.56
C SER A 159 -11.68 -14.24 12.91
N ILE A 160 -11.13 -14.96 11.94
CA ILE A 160 -10.66 -16.32 12.13
C ILE A 160 -9.46 -16.34 13.08
N SER A 161 -8.47 -15.47 12.88
CA SER A 161 -7.29 -15.38 13.75
C SER A 161 -7.67 -15.15 15.22
N MET A 162 -8.69 -14.33 15.47
CA MET A 162 -9.17 -14.01 16.82
C MET A 162 -10.23 -15.00 17.33
N ALA A 163 -10.70 -15.94 16.50
CA ALA A 163 -11.86 -16.79 16.77
C ALA A 163 -13.11 -16.00 17.21
N ARG A 164 -13.37 -14.86 16.56
CA ARG A 164 -14.52 -13.98 16.85
C ARG A 164 -15.39 -13.77 15.61
N PRO A 165 -16.70 -13.51 15.77
CA PRO A 165 -17.58 -13.22 14.63
C PRO A 165 -17.10 -12.03 13.79
N PRO A 166 -17.35 -11.98 12.46
CA PRO A 166 -16.86 -10.89 11.61
C PRO A 166 -17.34 -9.48 11.95
N ASN A 167 -18.45 -9.37 12.67
CA ASN A 167 -18.98 -8.08 13.14
C ASN A 167 -18.45 -7.69 14.54
N PHE A 168 -17.52 -8.48 15.10
CA PHE A 168 -16.91 -8.19 16.39
C PHE A 168 -16.13 -6.87 16.29
N LYS A 169 -16.61 -5.88 17.02
CA LYS A 169 -15.85 -4.67 17.31
C LYS A 169 -15.21 -4.90 18.67
N PRO A 170 -13.87 -4.88 18.77
CA PRO A 170 -13.23 -4.86 20.08
C PRO A 170 -13.85 -3.72 20.88
N LYS A 171 -14.14 -3.96 22.17
CA LYS A 171 -14.66 -2.89 23.02
C LYS A 171 -13.70 -1.70 22.90
N SER A 172 -14.29 -0.55 22.57
CA SER A 172 -13.65 0.65 22.06
C SER A 172 -12.24 0.87 22.59
N ASN A 173 -11.35 1.27 21.66
CA ASN A 173 -10.01 1.78 21.92
C ASN A 173 -9.90 2.49 23.28
N PRO A 174 -8.78 2.30 23.98
CA PRO A 174 -8.49 3.06 25.20
C PRO A 174 -8.80 4.53 24.96
N THR A 175 -9.58 5.12 25.86
CA THR A 175 -9.81 6.56 25.82
C THR A 175 -8.45 7.24 25.96
N GLY A 176 -8.09 8.13 25.03
CA GLY A 176 -6.86 8.90 25.14
C GLY A 176 -7.08 10.13 26.02
N PRO A 177 -6.03 10.86 26.43
CA PRO A 177 -6.18 12.11 27.20
C PRO A 177 -7.11 13.15 26.57
N HIS A 178 -7.37 13.01 25.27
CA HIS A 178 -8.24 13.87 24.48
C HIS A 178 -9.71 13.42 24.46
N HIS A 179 -10.05 12.27 25.05
CA HIS A 179 -11.40 11.72 25.11
C HIS A 179 -12.05 12.01 26.49
N ILE A 180 -13.33 12.40 26.48
CA ILE A 180 -14.10 12.75 27.69
C ILE A 180 -14.17 11.60 28.71
N ALA A 181 -14.06 10.36 28.26
CA ALA A 181 -14.11 9.15 29.09
C ALA A 181 -12.73 8.64 29.52
N TRP A 182 -11.67 9.45 29.38
CA TRP A 182 -10.33 9.10 29.86
C TRP A 182 -10.17 9.37 31.34
N ASP A 183 -9.56 8.40 32.02
CA ASP A 183 -9.33 8.42 33.47
C ASP A 183 -7.88 7.98 33.72
N SER A 184 -7.06 8.89 34.25
CA SER A 184 -5.65 8.65 34.54
C SER A 184 -5.41 7.66 35.70
N SER A 185 -6.46 7.28 36.42
CA SER A 185 -6.40 6.33 37.55
C SER A 185 -6.70 4.89 37.16
N LYS A 186 -7.19 4.64 35.95
CA LYS A 186 -7.40 3.29 35.43
C LYS A 186 -6.11 2.78 34.81
N GLU A 187 -5.53 1.73 35.38
CA GLU A 187 -4.47 0.98 34.72
C GLU A 187 -4.99 0.46 33.37
N TYR A 188 -4.16 0.63 32.35
CA TYR A 188 -4.40 0.10 31.02
C TYR A 188 -4.35 -1.42 31.10
N ILE A 189 -5.52 -2.06 31.19
CA ILE A 189 -5.61 -3.49 30.97
C ILE A 189 -5.64 -3.65 29.44
N GLU A 190 -4.58 -4.23 28.85
CA GLU A 190 -4.65 -4.73 27.49
C GLU A 190 -5.94 -5.54 27.38
N SER A 191 -6.90 -5.07 26.60
CA SER A 191 -8.17 -5.76 26.50
C SER A 191 -7.89 -7.18 26.01
N GLU A 192 -8.31 -8.18 26.78
CA GLU A 192 -8.25 -9.62 26.42
C GLU A 192 -8.81 -9.89 25.01
N ASP A 193 -9.63 -8.96 24.49
CA ASP A 193 -10.23 -8.91 23.15
C ASP A 193 -9.22 -8.91 21.97
N TYR A 194 -7.90 -8.72 22.19
CA TYR A 194 -6.87 -8.75 21.12
C TYR A 194 -5.93 -9.96 21.16
N ILE A 195 -6.17 -10.94 22.04
CA ILE A 195 -5.36 -12.16 22.10
C ILE A 195 -5.75 -13.09 20.94
N PRO A 196 -4.82 -13.42 20.04
CA PRO A 196 -5.13 -14.34 18.94
C PRO A 196 -5.43 -15.75 19.45
N HIS A 197 -6.40 -16.42 18.83
CA HIS A 197 -6.77 -17.78 19.20
C HIS A 197 -5.81 -18.78 18.54
N PRO A 198 -5.18 -19.73 19.25
CA PRO A 198 -4.19 -20.65 18.68
C PRO A 198 -4.71 -21.44 17.46
N SER A 199 -5.90 -22.03 17.56
CA SER A 199 -6.53 -22.74 16.45
C SER A 199 -6.92 -21.81 15.30
N GLY A 200 -7.23 -20.54 15.59
CA GLY A 200 -7.53 -19.52 14.59
C GLY A 200 -6.30 -19.12 13.79
N ILE A 201 -5.18 -18.90 14.48
CA ILE A 201 -3.86 -18.68 13.88
C ILE A 201 -3.45 -19.86 12.98
N LEU A 202 -3.64 -21.10 13.43
CA LEU A 202 -3.35 -22.27 12.60
C LEU A 202 -4.22 -22.31 11.34
N ALA A 203 -5.51 -21.99 11.46
CA ALA A 203 -6.41 -21.91 10.32
C ALA A 203 -5.97 -20.82 9.33
N VAL A 204 -5.62 -19.63 9.81
CA VAL A 204 -5.16 -18.54 8.94
C VAL A 204 -3.81 -18.86 8.29
N ASN A 205 -2.84 -19.39 9.03
CA ASN A 205 -1.56 -19.82 8.44
C ASN A 205 -1.79 -20.81 7.30
N THR A 206 -2.69 -21.77 7.47
CA THR A 206 -3.08 -22.71 6.40
C THR A 206 -3.62 -21.98 5.17
N ILE A 207 -4.51 -20.99 5.36
CA ILE A 207 -5.05 -20.18 4.25
C ILE A 207 -3.94 -19.39 3.55
N LEU A 208 -3.06 -18.74 4.31
CA LEU A 208 -1.96 -17.95 3.76
C LEU A 208 -0.97 -18.84 3.00
N ASP A 209 -0.66 -20.04 3.51
CA ASP A 209 0.20 -21.03 2.83
C ASP A 209 -0.42 -21.47 1.51
N TYR A 210 -1.71 -21.76 1.49
CA TYR A 210 -2.44 -22.08 0.26
C TYR A 210 -2.43 -20.93 -0.74
N MET A 211 -2.54 -19.69 -0.28
CA MET A 211 -2.44 -18.51 -1.13
C MET A 211 -1.02 -18.37 -1.71
N SER A 212 0.03 -18.62 -0.91
CA SER A 212 1.42 -18.60 -1.37
C SER A 212 1.68 -19.65 -2.46
N LEU A 213 1.08 -20.84 -2.36
CA LEU A 213 1.20 -21.90 -3.36
C LEU A 213 0.45 -21.60 -4.67
N SER A 214 -0.58 -20.74 -4.62
CA SER A 214 -1.34 -20.33 -5.79
C SER A 214 -0.72 -19.11 -6.47
N ASN A 215 -0.24 -19.29 -7.71
CA ASN A 215 0.37 -18.20 -8.49
C ASN A 215 -0.55 -16.97 -8.65
N SER A 216 -1.88 -17.16 -8.70
CA SER A 216 -2.83 -16.06 -8.83
C SER A 216 -3.06 -15.32 -7.51
N ALA A 217 -3.28 -16.05 -6.41
CA ALA A 217 -3.56 -15.48 -5.10
C ALA A 217 -2.31 -14.82 -4.47
N SER A 218 -1.15 -15.49 -4.61
CA SER A 218 0.16 -15.01 -4.18
C SER A 218 0.51 -13.65 -4.81
N LYS A 219 0.10 -13.42 -6.06
CA LYS A 219 0.35 -12.16 -6.76
C LYS A 219 -0.74 -11.12 -6.49
N ASN A 220 -2.01 -11.47 -6.58
CA ASN A 220 -3.06 -10.44 -6.63
C ASN A 220 -3.66 -10.06 -5.26
N ILE A 221 -3.54 -10.93 -4.25
CA ILE A 221 -4.20 -10.74 -2.94
C ILE A 221 -3.18 -10.68 -1.80
N LEU A 222 -2.32 -11.69 -1.71
CA LEU A 222 -1.48 -11.91 -0.53
C LEU A 222 -0.64 -10.69 -0.11
N PRO A 223 0.02 -9.94 -1.01
CA PRO A 223 0.82 -8.77 -0.62
C PRO A 223 -0.01 -7.67 0.04
N TYR A 224 -1.24 -7.45 -0.43
CA TYR A 224 -2.15 -6.46 0.13
C TYR A 224 -2.67 -6.89 1.51
N TRP A 225 -2.96 -8.18 1.67
CA TRP A 225 -3.39 -8.73 2.96
C TRP A 225 -2.25 -8.74 3.97
N ILE A 226 -1.01 -9.04 3.57
CA ILE A 226 0.17 -8.92 4.44
C ILE A 226 0.35 -7.47 4.92
N HIS A 227 0.25 -6.49 4.02
CA HIS A 227 0.27 -5.08 4.40
C HIS A 227 -0.89 -4.68 5.32
N SER A 228 -2.06 -5.29 5.15
CA SER A 228 -3.17 -5.04 6.07
C SER A 228 -2.96 -5.76 7.41
N LEU A 229 -2.31 -6.92 7.43
CA LEU A 229 -1.95 -7.65 8.65
C LEU A 229 -0.85 -6.94 9.45
N SER A 230 0.05 -6.20 8.80
CA SER A 230 1.06 -5.40 9.52
C SER A 230 0.49 -4.30 10.40
N THR A 231 -0.81 -3.99 10.29
CA THR A 231 -1.49 -3.09 11.23
C THR A 231 -1.86 -3.77 12.55
N PHE A 232 -1.68 -5.10 12.67
CA PHE A 232 -2.05 -5.91 13.84
C PHE A 232 -0.81 -6.57 14.45
N PRO A 233 -0.03 -5.86 15.29
CA PRO A 233 1.22 -6.38 15.85
C PRO A 233 1.07 -7.72 16.59
N SER A 234 -0.07 -7.94 17.26
CA SER A 234 -0.34 -9.21 17.97
C SER A 234 -0.39 -10.43 17.05
N LEU A 235 -0.66 -10.25 15.76
CA LEU A 235 -0.69 -11.32 14.76
C LEU A 235 0.64 -11.53 14.04
N THR A 236 1.56 -10.57 14.10
CA THR A 236 2.76 -10.53 13.25
C THR A 236 3.64 -11.76 13.41
N GLU A 237 4.03 -12.10 14.65
CA GLU A 237 4.89 -13.26 14.92
C GLU A 237 4.13 -14.57 14.70
N HIS A 238 2.86 -14.63 15.13
CA HIS A 238 2.02 -15.83 15.02
C HIS A 238 1.74 -16.24 13.57
N LEU A 239 1.68 -15.29 12.65
CA LEU A 239 1.45 -15.52 11.22
C LEU A 239 2.73 -15.55 10.38
N ASP A 240 3.90 -15.45 11.03
CA ASP A 240 5.22 -15.48 10.40
C ASP A 240 5.34 -14.48 9.23
N LEU A 241 4.86 -13.24 9.45
CA LEU A 241 4.74 -12.25 8.38
C LEU A 241 6.10 -11.91 7.75
N PHE A 242 7.18 -11.89 8.53
CA PHE A 242 8.52 -11.57 8.01
C PHE A 242 9.01 -12.59 6.98
N SER A 243 8.94 -13.89 7.31
CA SER A 243 9.36 -14.96 6.38
C SER A 243 8.50 -14.96 5.11
N ARG A 244 7.20 -14.64 5.24
CA ARG A 244 6.29 -14.49 4.09
C ARG A 244 6.67 -13.28 3.22
N ILE A 245 6.98 -12.14 3.83
CA ILE A 245 7.45 -10.95 3.11
C ILE A 245 8.72 -11.27 2.34
N GLU A 246 9.72 -11.87 2.99
CA GLU A 246 11.01 -12.25 2.36
C GLU A 246 10.79 -13.18 1.16
N SER A 247 10.06 -14.28 1.36
CA SER A 247 9.79 -15.26 0.30
C SER A 247 9.07 -14.66 -0.90
N ILE A 248 8.14 -13.72 -0.67
CA ILE A 248 7.38 -13.09 -1.75
C ILE A 248 8.22 -12.02 -2.46
N LEU A 249 9.03 -11.24 -1.73
CA LEU A 249 9.90 -10.20 -2.31
C LEU A 249 10.87 -10.76 -3.36
N GLU A 250 11.37 -11.98 -3.18
CA GLU A 250 12.24 -12.66 -4.15
C GLU A 250 11.64 -12.74 -5.57
N ASN A 251 10.31 -12.85 -5.68
CA ASN A 251 9.61 -13.15 -6.92
C ASN A 251 8.63 -12.07 -7.38
N VAL A 252 8.54 -10.94 -6.66
CA VAL A 252 7.54 -9.90 -6.91
C VAL A 252 7.99 -8.84 -7.90
N THR A 253 7.02 -8.38 -8.70
CA THR A 253 7.17 -7.30 -9.69
C THR A 253 6.01 -6.31 -9.61
N GLY A 254 6.28 -5.03 -9.85
CA GLY A 254 5.26 -3.98 -9.98
C GLY A 254 4.70 -3.45 -8.65
N GLU A 255 3.45 -3.01 -8.65
CA GLU A 255 2.75 -2.35 -7.52
C GLU A 255 2.67 -3.20 -6.24
N LEU A 256 2.87 -4.52 -6.37
CA LEU A 256 2.84 -5.44 -5.24
C LEU A 256 4.05 -5.29 -4.32
N ALA A 257 5.19 -4.88 -4.87
CA ALA A 257 6.39 -4.58 -4.09
C ALA A 257 6.11 -3.46 -3.09
N GLU A 258 5.33 -2.47 -3.50
CA GLU A 258 4.97 -1.33 -2.66
C GLU A 258 4.19 -1.76 -1.42
N SER A 259 3.28 -2.72 -1.56
CA SER A 259 2.52 -3.24 -0.42
C SER A 259 3.43 -3.93 0.60
N LEU A 260 4.37 -4.76 0.15
CA LEU A 260 5.29 -5.48 1.04
C LEU A 260 6.29 -4.55 1.72
N ILE A 261 6.85 -3.59 0.98
CA ILE A 261 7.77 -2.60 1.54
C ILE A 261 7.07 -1.72 2.56
N ASN A 262 5.85 -1.26 2.28
CA ASN A 262 5.06 -0.52 3.28
C ASN A 262 4.75 -1.38 4.51
N ALA A 263 4.46 -2.68 4.34
CA ALA A 263 4.27 -3.61 5.45
C ALA A 263 5.52 -3.69 6.34
N THR A 264 6.71 -3.87 5.74
CA THR A 264 7.99 -3.93 6.48
C THR A 264 8.25 -2.64 7.26
N VAL A 265 8.02 -1.48 6.66
CA VAL A 265 8.21 -0.18 7.33
C VAL A 265 7.17 0.03 8.43
N GLN A 266 5.93 -0.43 8.22
CA GLN A 266 4.88 -0.33 9.23
C GLN A 266 5.16 -1.18 10.47
N LEU A 267 5.82 -2.33 10.32
CA LEU A 267 6.22 -3.20 11.43
C LEU A 267 7.47 -2.69 12.17
N MET A 268 8.17 -1.71 11.63
CA MET A 268 9.46 -1.24 12.16
C MET A 268 9.42 -0.69 13.60
N PRO A 269 8.35 0.01 14.07
CA PRO A 269 8.27 0.46 15.46
C PRO A 269 8.29 -0.69 16.47
N ASP A 270 7.58 -1.77 16.17
CA ASP A 270 7.44 -2.92 17.07
C ASP A 270 8.58 -3.95 16.87
N TYR A 271 9.10 -4.07 15.64
CA TYR A 271 10.07 -5.08 15.22
C TYR A 271 11.25 -4.48 14.42
N PRO A 272 12.06 -3.59 15.03
CA PRO A 272 13.08 -2.83 14.30
C PRO A 272 14.17 -3.71 13.70
N SER A 273 14.61 -4.77 14.39
CA SER A 273 15.66 -5.68 13.91
C SER A 273 15.22 -6.47 12.67
N GLN A 274 14.03 -7.05 12.70
CA GLN A 274 13.50 -7.88 11.63
C GLN A 274 13.22 -7.02 10.39
N SER A 275 12.56 -5.87 10.57
CA SER A 275 12.32 -4.92 9.48
C SER A 275 13.61 -4.42 8.85
N LYS A 276 14.62 -4.08 9.68
CA LYS A 276 15.94 -3.65 9.19
C LYS A 276 16.61 -4.74 8.35
N ASN A 277 16.61 -5.99 8.81
CA ASN A 277 17.22 -7.09 8.07
C ASN A 277 16.62 -7.23 6.67
N ILE A 278 15.29 -7.21 6.54
CA ILE A 278 14.60 -7.25 5.25
C ILE A 278 15.01 -6.07 4.38
N LEU A 279 14.96 -4.85 4.89
CA LEU A 279 15.29 -3.66 4.10
C LEU A 279 16.75 -3.64 3.62
N THR A 280 17.69 -4.19 4.42
CA THR A 280 19.10 -4.31 4.03
C THR A 280 19.37 -5.41 3.01
N THR A 281 18.47 -6.38 2.86
CA THR A 281 18.61 -7.41 1.80
C THR A 281 18.35 -6.84 0.40
N ILE A 282 17.66 -5.70 0.33
CA ILE A 282 17.36 -5.03 -0.94
C ILE A 282 18.62 -4.31 -1.43
N ASP A 283 19.15 -4.80 -2.54
CA ASP A 283 20.40 -4.34 -3.14
C ASP A 283 20.18 -3.83 -4.57
N SER A 284 21.28 -3.48 -5.25
CA SER A 284 21.26 -3.05 -6.66
C SER A 284 20.76 -4.12 -7.65
N ASN A 285 20.78 -5.41 -7.28
CA ASN A 285 20.33 -6.52 -8.14
C ASN A 285 18.84 -6.81 -8.01
N SER A 286 18.21 -6.33 -6.93
CA SER A 286 16.78 -6.48 -6.66
C SER A 286 15.93 -5.87 -7.78
N ASN A 287 14.70 -6.33 -8.00
CA ASN A 287 13.85 -5.79 -9.07
C ASN A 287 13.67 -4.26 -8.96
N SER A 288 13.66 -3.55 -10.10
CA SER A 288 13.51 -2.08 -10.12
C SER A 288 12.22 -1.62 -9.42
N SER A 289 11.13 -2.38 -9.49
CA SER A 289 9.91 -2.07 -8.74
C SER A 289 10.13 -2.06 -7.23
N ILE A 290 10.92 -3.00 -6.69
CA ILE A 290 11.23 -3.07 -5.26
C ILE A 290 12.05 -1.85 -4.85
N ARG A 291 13.05 -1.48 -5.64
CA ARG A 291 13.91 -0.32 -5.37
C ARG A 291 13.14 1.01 -5.45
N ARG A 292 12.23 1.16 -6.42
CA ARG A 292 11.30 2.31 -6.50
C ARG A 292 10.39 2.39 -5.28
N SER A 293 9.80 1.26 -4.87
CA SER A 293 8.97 1.19 -3.67
C SER A 293 9.77 1.55 -2.42
N LEU A 294 11.00 1.06 -2.29
CA LEU A 294 11.91 1.42 -1.21
C LEU A 294 12.21 2.92 -1.19
N ALA A 295 12.51 3.51 -2.35
CA ALA A 295 12.73 4.95 -2.49
C ALA A 295 11.53 5.78 -2.01
N SER A 296 10.31 5.31 -2.28
CA SER A 296 9.08 6.04 -1.92
C SER A 296 8.81 6.10 -0.42
N VAL A 297 9.36 5.17 0.37
CA VAL A 297 9.15 5.08 1.81
C VAL A 297 10.29 5.67 2.65
N ILE A 298 11.34 6.20 2.02
CA ILE A 298 12.52 6.79 2.69
C ILE A 298 12.15 7.77 3.82
N PRO A 299 11.21 8.73 3.65
CA PRO A 299 10.86 9.64 4.73
C PRO A 299 10.27 8.93 5.97
N LYS A 300 9.54 7.82 5.76
CA LYS A 300 8.99 7.01 6.86
C LYS A 300 10.11 6.25 7.58
N ILE A 301 11.03 5.63 6.85
CA ILE A 301 12.17 4.91 7.44
C ILE A 301 13.04 5.89 8.25
N TYR A 302 13.24 7.11 7.76
CA TYR A 302 14.03 8.13 8.44
C TYR A 302 13.50 8.43 9.85
N SER A 303 12.18 8.38 10.04
CA SER A 303 11.55 8.64 11.34
C SER A 303 11.84 7.55 12.38
N HIS A 304 12.26 6.36 11.93
CA HIS A 304 12.55 5.20 12.78
C HIS A 304 14.06 4.92 12.90
N ASP A 305 14.79 4.90 11.79
CA ASP A 305 16.25 4.68 11.77
C ASP A 305 16.91 5.60 10.72
N PRO A 306 17.39 6.79 11.13
CA PRO A 306 18.08 7.72 10.24
C PRO A 306 19.35 7.13 9.60
N HIS A 307 20.13 6.35 10.35
CA HIS A 307 21.40 5.80 9.86
C HIS A 307 21.17 4.77 8.75
N LEU A 308 20.22 3.85 8.95
CA LEU A 308 19.82 2.90 7.91
C LEU A 308 19.31 3.65 6.68
N THR A 309 18.46 4.66 6.89
CA THR A 309 17.87 5.42 5.79
C THR A 309 18.91 6.07 4.90
N LEU A 310 19.93 6.70 5.49
CA LEU A 310 21.01 7.35 4.75
C LEU A 310 21.81 6.32 3.93
N SER A 311 22.09 5.13 4.49
CA SER A 311 22.78 4.06 3.76
C SER A 311 21.98 3.53 2.56
N ILE A 312 20.65 3.39 2.72
CA ILE A 312 19.75 2.99 1.63
C ILE A 312 19.67 4.10 0.59
N LEU A 313 19.60 5.37 1.01
CA LEU A 313 19.54 6.51 0.11
C LEU A 313 20.79 6.58 -0.78
N ASP A 314 21.98 6.33 -0.23
CA ASP A 314 23.23 6.30 -1.00
C ASP A 314 23.21 5.25 -2.13
N LEU A 315 22.64 4.08 -1.86
CA LEU A 315 22.40 3.06 -2.87
C LEU A 315 21.43 3.53 -3.96
N LEU A 316 20.30 4.14 -3.58
CA LEU A 316 19.22 4.48 -4.50
C LEU A 316 19.47 5.73 -5.35
N LEU A 317 20.30 6.68 -4.88
CA LEU A 317 20.65 7.88 -5.64
C LEU A 317 21.55 7.55 -6.84
N THR A 318 22.30 6.46 -6.77
CA THR A 318 23.24 6.01 -7.81
C THR A 318 22.70 4.84 -8.65
N ASP A 319 21.40 4.57 -8.55
CA ASP A 319 20.74 3.45 -9.21
C ASP A 319 20.79 3.56 -10.75
N VAL A 320 20.78 2.41 -11.43
CA VAL A 320 20.72 2.35 -12.91
C VAL A 320 19.34 2.78 -13.43
N ASP A 321 18.29 2.55 -12.64
CA ASP A 321 16.93 2.91 -12.98
C ASP A 321 16.64 4.39 -12.70
N GLN A 322 16.43 5.15 -13.78
CA GLN A 322 16.22 6.59 -13.70
C GLN A 322 15.03 7.00 -12.83
N GLU A 323 13.95 6.20 -12.81
CA GLU A 323 12.78 6.50 -11.98
C GLU A 323 13.07 6.34 -10.49
N THR A 324 13.84 5.30 -10.12
CA THR A 324 14.32 5.11 -8.74
C THR A 324 15.12 6.31 -8.26
N CYS A 325 16.10 6.79 -9.06
CA CYS A 325 16.88 7.97 -8.72
C CYS A 325 16.00 9.22 -8.51
N VAL A 326 14.98 9.41 -9.35
CA VAL A 326 14.06 10.57 -9.23
C VAL A 326 13.29 10.52 -7.92
N ILE A 327 12.74 9.35 -7.56
CA ILE A 327 11.99 9.18 -6.31
C ILE A 327 12.93 9.35 -5.12
N ALA A 328 14.13 8.75 -5.15
CA ALA A 328 15.13 8.90 -4.09
C ALA A 328 15.58 10.37 -3.93
N THR A 329 15.78 11.09 -5.03
CA THR A 329 16.13 12.51 -5.02
C THR A 329 15.04 13.36 -4.37
N SER A 330 13.76 12.99 -4.55
CA SER A 330 12.66 13.71 -3.90
C SER A 330 12.76 13.69 -2.37
N ALA A 331 13.35 12.63 -1.80
CA ALA A 331 13.56 12.50 -0.36
C ALA A 331 14.64 13.46 0.18
N LEU A 332 15.57 13.94 -0.66
CA LEU A 332 16.57 14.93 -0.23
C LEU A 332 15.95 16.25 0.23
N GLY A 333 14.81 16.64 -0.36
CA GLY A 333 14.03 17.80 0.10
C GLY A 333 13.42 17.61 1.51
N PHE A 334 13.20 16.37 1.93
CA PHE A 334 12.87 16.05 3.32
C PHE A 334 14.12 16.09 4.21
N ILE A 335 15.21 15.43 3.80
CA ILE A 335 16.46 15.33 4.60
C ILE A 335 17.01 16.71 4.98
N ILE A 336 17.06 17.66 4.05
CA ILE A 336 17.63 18.99 4.30
C ILE A 336 16.93 19.78 5.43
N ARG A 337 15.65 19.47 5.70
CA ARG A 337 14.91 20.10 6.79
C ARG A 337 15.33 19.60 8.18
N PHE A 338 15.86 18.38 8.25
CA PHE A 338 16.24 17.73 9.50
C PHE A 338 17.76 17.69 9.71
N ASN A 339 18.51 17.42 8.65
CA ASN A 339 19.96 17.30 8.69
C ASN A 339 20.60 17.86 7.39
N PRO A 340 20.96 19.16 7.39
CA PRO A 340 21.54 19.83 6.22
C PRO A 340 22.89 19.25 5.79
N GLU A 341 23.71 18.80 6.75
CA GLU A 341 25.03 18.23 6.46
C GLU A 341 24.92 16.96 5.61
N GLU A 342 23.94 16.10 5.90
CA GLU A 342 23.71 14.87 5.12
C GLU A 342 23.16 15.16 3.72
N TYR A 343 22.47 16.28 3.54
CA TYR A 343 22.07 16.78 2.23
C TYR A 343 23.30 17.25 1.43
N TYR A 344 24.24 17.97 2.06
CA TYR A 344 25.44 18.47 1.41
C TYR A 344 26.32 17.37 0.83
N LEU A 345 26.37 16.22 1.50
CA LEU A 345 27.13 15.06 1.01
C LEU A 345 26.48 14.37 -0.20
N ARG A 346 25.16 14.45 -0.36
CA ARG A 346 24.40 13.63 -1.32
C ARG A 346 23.88 14.39 -2.53
N ALA A 347 23.57 15.67 -2.38
CA ALA A 347 23.12 16.49 -3.50
C ALA A 347 24.12 16.52 -4.67
N PRO A 348 25.45 16.65 -4.44
CA PRO A 348 26.44 16.57 -5.53
C PRO A 348 26.45 15.23 -6.25
N ILE A 349 26.18 14.12 -5.56
CA ILE A 349 26.13 12.77 -6.15
C ILE A 349 25.03 12.70 -7.22
N VAL A 350 23.86 13.29 -6.95
CA VAL A 350 22.76 13.37 -7.91
C VAL A 350 23.15 14.17 -9.15
N ILE A 351 23.89 15.27 -8.95
CA ILE A 351 24.33 16.13 -10.05
C ILE A 351 25.32 15.38 -10.94
N GLN A 352 26.32 14.72 -10.34
CA GLN A 352 27.32 13.92 -11.05
C GLN A 352 26.71 12.75 -11.83
N HIS A 353 25.64 12.14 -11.31
CA HIS A 353 24.93 11.07 -12.01
C HIS A 353 24.20 11.56 -13.28
N GLY A 354 23.86 12.85 -13.38
CA GLY A 354 23.42 13.48 -14.63
C GLY A 354 21.99 13.15 -15.09
N ASN A 355 21.17 12.52 -14.26
CA ASN A 355 19.77 12.21 -14.58
C ASN A 355 18.92 13.50 -14.58
N GLN A 356 18.53 13.97 -15.76
CA GLN A 356 17.83 15.24 -15.96
C GLN A 356 16.53 15.37 -15.15
N LYS A 357 15.76 14.28 -14.99
CA LYS A 357 14.53 14.30 -14.18
C LYS A 357 14.87 14.41 -12.69
N ALA A 358 15.97 13.81 -12.24
CA ALA A 358 16.44 13.91 -10.86
C ALA A 358 16.95 15.32 -10.57
N LEU A 359 17.71 15.94 -11.48
CA LEU A 359 18.12 17.35 -11.35
C LEU A 359 16.90 18.27 -11.21
N GLN A 360 15.89 18.07 -12.06
CA GLN A 360 14.63 18.82 -11.97
C GLN A 360 13.94 18.62 -10.62
N MET A 361 13.94 17.39 -10.08
CA MET A 361 13.37 17.09 -8.78
C MET A 361 14.11 17.79 -7.64
N LEU A 362 15.45 17.81 -7.68
CA LEU A 362 16.29 18.50 -6.71
C LEU A 362 16.01 20.01 -6.70
N VAL A 363 15.96 20.64 -7.87
CA VAL A 363 15.59 22.06 -8.01
C VAL A 363 14.19 22.36 -7.49
N ASN A 364 13.24 21.44 -7.69
CA ASN A 364 11.87 21.66 -7.26
C ASN A 364 11.64 21.48 -5.77
N ASN A 365 12.30 20.49 -5.15
CA ASN A 365 11.94 20.03 -3.81
C ASN A 365 12.94 20.44 -2.71
N SER A 366 14.21 20.64 -3.03
CA SER A 366 15.23 20.93 -2.00
C SER A 366 15.89 22.30 -2.15
N LEU A 367 16.03 22.84 -3.36
CA LEU A 367 16.89 24.00 -3.59
C LEU A 367 16.45 25.28 -2.87
N MET A 368 15.15 25.53 -2.75
CA MET A 368 14.65 26.69 -1.99
C MET A 368 15.01 26.56 -0.50
N GLU A 369 14.83 25.38 0.09
CA GLU A 369 15.17 25.12 1.49
C GLU A 369 16.68 25.23 1.70
N TYR A 370 17.46 24.78 0.73
CA TYR A 370 18.92 24.91 0.73
C TYR A 370 19.36 26.36 0.81
N LEU A 371 18.90 27.21 -0.10
CA LEU A 371 19.32 28.62 -0.13
C LEU A 371 18.82 29.43 1.07
N ASN A 372 17.70 29.03 1.68
CA ASN A 372 17.24 29.64 2.93
C ASN A 372 18.21 29.37 4.09
N GLN A 373 18.89 28.22 4.08
CA GLN A 373 19.84 27.83 5.12
C GLN A 373 21.28 28.28 4.80
N ASP A 374 21.68 28.19 3.53
CA ASP A 374 22.99 28.56 3.03
C ASP A 374 22.89 29.36 1.72
N ILE A 375 22.66 30.67 1.85
CA ILE A 375 22.63 31.59 0.71
C ILE A 375 23.99 31.73 0.02
N THR A 376 25.08 31.33 0.69
CA THR A 376 26.45 31.46 0.15
C THR A 376 26.86 30.34 -0.80
N ASP A 377 25.99 29.34 -0.94
CA ASP A 377 26.19 28.17 -1.79
C ASP A 377 27.57 27.50 -1.58
N LYS A 378 27.87 27.09 -0.33
CA LYS A 378 29.23 26.60 0.02
C LYS A 378 29.68 25.37 -0.74
N ILE A 379 28.73 24.59 -1.21
CA ILE A 379 28.96 23.34 -1.95
C ILE A 379 28.77 23.52 -3.46
N ASN A 380 28.63 24.75 -3.94
CA ASN A 380 28.52 25.11 -5.36
C ASN A 380 27.43 24.32 -6.09
N ILE A 381 26.28 24.12 -5.46
CA ILE A 381 25.14 23.44 -6.07
C ILE A 381 24.56 24.27 -7.23
N LEU A 382 24.51 25.61 -7.13
CA LEU A 382 23.91 26.45 -8.17
C LEU A 382 24.73 26.44 -9.48
N PRO A 383 26.06 26.61 -9.48
CA PRO A 383 26.87 26.44 -10.68
C PRO A 383 26.72 25.05 -11.29
N ASP A 384 26.88 24.01 -10.48
CA ASP A 384 26.86 22.62 -10.94
C ASP A 384 25.51 22.26 -11.57
N LEU A 385 24.39 22.66 -10.93
CA LEU A 385 23.06 22.45 -11.49
C LEU A 385 22.85 23.26 -12.76
N TRP A 386 23.31 24.52 -12.83
CA TRP A 386 23.14 25.36 -14.00
C TRP A 386 23.78 24.73 -15.24
N ILE A 387 25.03 24.28 -15.09
CA ILE A 387 25.83 23.69 -16.17
C ILE A 387 25.20 22.38 -16.63
N ASN A 388 24.82 21.50 -15.70
CA ASN A 388 24.37 20.14 -16.03
C ASN A 388 22.87 20.01 -16.36
N SER A 389 22.08 21.05 -16.16
CA SER A 389 20.63 21.02 -16.36
C SER A 389 20.17 21.40 -17.77
N ASN A 390 19.03 20.84 -18.19
CA ASN A 390 18.32 21.28 -19.39
C ASN A 390 17.62 22.65 -19.24
N GLU A 391 17.13 23.19 -20.36
CA GLU A 391 16.45 24.49 -20.43
C GLU A 391 15.24 24.62 -19.46
N SER A 392 14.48 23.54 -19.28
CA SER A 392 13.30 23.55 -18.41
C SER A 392 13.65 23.75 -16.94
N THR A 393 14.70 23.07 -16.47
CA THR A 393 15.21 23.20 -15.11
C THR A 393 15.94 24.54 -14.93
N ARG A 394 16.71 24.97 -15.93
CA ARG A 394 17.35 26.29 -15.97
C ARG A 394 16.35 27.42 -15.73
N SER A 395 15.18 27.39 -16.38
CA SER A 395 14.13 28.40 -16.18
C SER A 395 13.79 28.64 -14.69
N LYS A 396 13.74 27.59 -13.88
CA LYS A 396 13.48 27.74 -12.44
C LYS A 396 14.74 28.11 -11.66
N LEU A 397 15.90 27.55 -12.02
CA LEU A 397 17.20 27.89 -11.42
C LEU A 397 17.52 29.38 -11.50
N VAL A 398 17.22 30.05 -12.62
CA VAL A 398 17.45 31.50 -12.75
C VAL A 398 16.70 32.27 -11.67
N SER A 399 15.50 31.83 -11.27
CA SER A 399 14.74 32.49 -10.18
C SER A 399 15.56 32.51 -8.90
N TYR A 400 16.12 31.35 -8.54
CA TYR A 400 16.89 31.18 -7.33
C TYR A 400 18.22 31.94 -7.38
N ILE A 401 18.91 31.95 -8.51
CA ILE A 401 20.15 32.72 -8.69
C ILE A 401 19.87 34.23 -8.62
N VAL A 402 18.77 34.71 -9.21
CA VAL A 402 18.35 36.12 -9.12
C VAL A 402 17.95 36.49 -7.68
N GLU A 403 17.27 35.60 -6.96
CA GLU A 403 16.96 35.80 -5.54
C GLU A 403 18.22 35.86 -4.68
N GLN A 404 19.21 34.98 -4.93
CA GLN A 404 20.53 35.06 -4.31
C GLN A 404 21.16 36.43 -4.55
N GLY A 405 21.15 36.95 -5.78
CA GLY A 405 21.70 38.27 -6.10
C GLY A 405 20.99 39.44 -5.43
N LYS A 406 19.69 39.32 -5.13
CA LYS A 406 18.93 40.34 -4.39
C LYS A 406 19.23 40.33 -2.88
N LEU A 407 19.54 39.15 -2.32
CA LEU A 407 19.80 38.98 -0.90
C LEU A 407 21.28 39.14 -0.55
N ASP A 408 22.18 38.56 -1.35
CA ASP A 408 23.63 38.60 -1.18
C ASP A 408 24.37 38.71 -2.53
N LEU A 409 24.71 39.95 -2.89
CA LEU A 409 25.41 40.26 -4.14
C LEU A 409 26.80 39.58 -4.26
N PRO A 410 27.64 39.49 -3.21
CA PRO A 410 28.93 38.80 -3.29
C PRO A 410 28.80 37.33 -3.68
N SER A 411 27.89 36.57 -3.06
CA SER A 411 27.70 35.14 -3.40
C SER A 411 27.16 34.98 -4.82
N TYR A 412 26.26 35.83 -5.28
CA TYR A 412 25.81 35.83 -6.66
C TYR A 412 26.95 36.03 -7.67
N ILE A 413 27.87 36.96 -7.41
CA ILE A 413 29.05 37.16 -8.25
C ILE A 413 29.97 35.95 -8.21
N LYS A 414 30.14 35.31 -7.04
CA LYS A 414 30.90 34.06 -6.89
C LYS A 414 30.29 32.95 -7.76
N THR A 415 28.99 32.68 -7.61
CA THR A 415 28.23 31.70 -8.41
C THR A 415 28.42 31.94 -9.91
N ALA A 416 28.27 33.19 -10.37
CA ALA A 416 28.40 33.51 -11.77
C ALA A 416 29.85 33.40 -12.30
N THR A 417 30.84 33.66 -11.44
CA THR A 417 32.26 33.48 -11.79
C THR A 417 32.60 32.00 -11.91
N GLU A 418 32.10 31.16 -11.00
CA GLU A 418 32.29 29.70 -11.05
C GLU A 418 31.68 29.11 -12.34
N ILE A 419 30.48 29.55 -12.72
CA ILE A 419 29.87 29.14 -14.01
C ILE A 419 30.71 29.60 -15.20
N PHE A 420 31.25 30.83 -15.16
CA PHE A 420 32.09 31.36 -16.22
C PHE A 420 33.40 30.59 -16.39
N ASP A 421 34.04 30.25 -15.27
CA ASP A 421 35.31 29.53 -15.24
C ASP A 421 35.16 28.08 -15.74
N GLU A 422 34.02 27.44 -15.47
CA GLU A 422 33.75 26.06 -15.91
C GLU A 422 33.16 25.94 -17.32
N ASP A 423 32.16 26.75 -17.68
CA ASP A 423 31.53 26.74 -19.00
C ASP A 423 31.05 28.13 -19.45
N GLN A 424 31.86 28.77 -20.28
CA GLN A 424 31.58 30.09 -20.87
C GLN A 424 30.25 30.13 -21.65
N ASN A 425 29.83 29.04 -22.29
CA ASN A 425 28.56 29.02 -23.02
C ASN A 425 27.38 29.05 -22.06
N SER A 426 27.43 28.25 -20.99
CA SER A 426 26.43 28.27 -19.92
C SER A 426 26.39 29.64 -19.22
N PHE A 427 27.51 30.34 -19.07
CA PHE A 427 27.51 31.72 -18.55
C PHE A 427 26.80 32.70 -19.48
N LEU A 428 27.01 32.63 -20.79
CA LEU A 428 26.31 33.48 -21.77
C LEU A 428 24.80 33.25 -21.73
N GLU A 429 24.38 32.00 -21.55
CA GLU A 429 22.98 31.70 -21.32
C GLU A 429 22.47 32.31 -20.01
N LEU A 430 23.19 32.17 -18.90
CA LEU A 430 22.82 32.78 -17.62
C LEU A 430 22.65 34.29 -17.76
N TYR A 431 23.62 34.95 -18.42
CA TYR A 431 23.58 36.39 -18.70
C TYR A 431 22.30 36.79 -19.45
N ARG A 432 21.92 36.02 -20.47
CA ARG A 432 20.69 36.26 -21.24
C ARG A 432 19.44 36.08 -20.36
N TRP A 433 19.37 35.00 -19.59
CA TRP A 433 18.22 34.67 -18.76
C TRP A 433 18.03 35.65 -17.59
N VAL A 434 19.12 36.07 -16.93
CA VAL A 434 19.07 37.10 -15.89
C VAL A 434 18.58 38.42 -16.49
N GLY A 435 19.05 38.80 -17.68
CA GLY A 435 18.58 40.00 -18.37
C GLY A 435 17.09 40.05 -18.67
N MET A 436 16.46 38.89 -18.88
CA MET A 436 15.01 38.81 -19.05
C MET A 436 14.23 39.11 -17.75
N ARG A 437 14.90 39.08 -16.59
CA ARG A 437 14.26 39.17 -15.27
C ARG A 437 14.69 40.37 -14.44
N ASP A 438 15.97 40.73 -14.49
CA ASP A 438 16.55 41.81 -13.69
C ASP A 438 17.75 42.46 -14.40
N ASN A 439 17.51 43.63 -14.99
CA ASN A 439 18.54 44.39 -15.73
C ASN A 439 19.68 44.89 -14.82
N ILE A 440 19.43 45.11 -13.52
CA ILE A 440 20.43 45.64 -12.59
C ILE A 440 21.43 44.53 -12.25
N LEU A 441 20.94 43.32 -11.96
CA LEU A 441 21.79 42.16 -11.72
C LEU A 441 22.51 41.69 -12.99
N GLN A 442 21.90 41.84 -14.17
CA GLN A 442 22.58 41.57 -15.43
C GLN A 442 23.76 42.52 -15.66
N ALA A 443 23.61 43.82 -15.35
CA ALA A 443 24.71 44.79 -15.46
C ALA A 443 25.90 44.39 -14.58
N LYS A 444 25.66 43.80 -13.41
CA LYS A 444 26.71 43.32 -12.52
C LYS A 444 27.50 42.14 -13.09
N LEU A 445 26.87 41.29 -13.91
CA LEU A 445 27.57 40.21 -14.64
C LEU A 445 28.47 40.73 -15.76
N SER A 446 28.21 41.93 -16.29
CA SER A 446 29.06 42.52 -17.34
C SER A 446 30.49 42.80 -16.85
N GLU A 447 30.67 43.03 -15.55
CA GLU A 447 31.99 43.21 -14.90
C GLU A 447 32.84 41.91 -14.92
N ILE A 448 32.19 40.74 -15.01
CA ILE A 448 32.86 39.43 -15.14
C ILE A 448 33.18 39.16 -16.61
N ASN A 449 32.22 39.40 -17.51
CA ASN A 449 32.39 39.22 -18.96
C ASN A 449 33.48 40.15 -19.55
N ALA A 450 33.72 41.30 -18.92
CA ALA A 450 34.75 42.28 -19.32
C ALA A 450 36.18 41.94 -18.83
N LYS A 451 36.38 40.84 -18.08
CA LYS A 451 37.71 40.30 -17.73
C LYS A 451 38.30 39.37 -18.80
N ILE A 452 37.61 39.24 -19.93
CA ILE A 452 38.09 38.69 -21.21
C ILE A 452 38.74 39.82 -21.99
#